data_AF-A0A383ET46-F1
#
_entry.id   AF-A0A383ET46-F1
#
_cell.length_a   1.000
_cell.length_b   1.000
_cell.length_c   1.000
_cell.angle_alpha   90.00
_cell.angle_beta   90.00
_cell.angle_gamma   90.00
#
_symmetry.space_group_name_H-M   'P 1'
#
loop_
_entity.id
_entity.type
_entity.pdbx_description
1 polymer ?
#
loop_
_entity_poly.entity_id
_entity_poly.type
_entity_poly.pdbx_seq_one_letter_code
_entity_poly.pdbx_strand_id
1 'polypeptide(L)'
;MEWWEAFLLIMGSLFFLMFIGMPVAFTFLVVNVVGAYFFFGGLPGMFQLVIQISDSLSTFTLVPVALFLVMGEIMFHSGIG
;
A
#
# COMPACT_ATOMS: atom_id res chain seq x y z
N MET A 1 -1.11 -24.52 -4.72
CA MET A 1 -0.09 -24.12 -3.74
C MET A 1 -0.76 -24.04 -2.41
N GLU A 2 -0.17 -24.68 -1.44
CA GLU A 2 -0.59 -24.54 -0.05
C GLU A 2 -0.10 -23.20 0.51
N TRP A 3 -0.74 -22.71 1.57
CA TRP A 3 -0.46 -21.38 2.10
C TRP A 3 0.99 -21.21 2.59
N TRP A 4 1.61 -22.29 3.07
CA TRP A 4 3.02 -22.28 3.50
C TRP A 4 3.98 -22.16 2.33
N GLU A 5 3.65 -22.76 1.17
CA GLU A 5 4.47 -22.67 -0.05
C GLU A 5 4.43 -21.23 -0.58
N ALA A 6 3.23 -20.65 -0.65
CA ALA A 6 3.04 -19.26 -1.05
C ALA A 6 3.81 -18.31 -0.12
N PHE A 7 3.74 -18.53 1.19
CA PHE A 7 4.45 -17.73 2.19
C PHE A 7 5.98 -17.83 2.01
N LEU A 8 6.53 -19.04 1.88
CA LEU A 8 7.96 -19.24 1.68
C LEU A 8 8.46 -18.60 0.37
N LEU A 9 7.65 -18.65 -0.69
CA LEU A 9 8.00 -18.07 -1.98
C LEU A 9 8.02 -16.52 -1.92
N ILE A 10 7.01 -15.92 -1.30
CA ILE A 10 6.92 -14.46 -1.11
C ILE A 10 8.04 -13.96 -0.18
N MET A 11 8.20 -14.57 1.00
CA MET A 11 9.22 -14.16 1.97
C MET A 11 10.64 -14.45 1.47
N GLY A 12 10.85 -15.61 0.84
CA GLY A 12 12.14 -16.00 0.29
C GLY A 12 12.61 -15.08 -0.84
N SER A 13 11.71 -14.74 -1.77
CA SER A 13 12.04 -13.79 -2.85
C SER A 13 12.33 -12.38 -2.33
N LEU A 14 11.61 -11.93 -1.31
CA LEU A 14 11.83 -10.64 -0.65
C LEU A 14 13.21 -10.58 0.01
N PHE A 15 13.56 -11.58 0.85
CA PHE A 15 14.88 -11.60 1.48
C PHE A 15 16.01 -11.78 0.46
N PHE A 16 15.82 -12.62 -0.56
CA PHE A 16 16.81 -12.82 -1.62
C PHE A 16 17.15 -11.51 -2.34
N LEU A 17 16.14 -10.73 -2.73
CA LEU A 17 16.34 -9.43 -3.39
C LEU A 17 16.96 -8.39 -2.45
N MET A 18 16.61 -8.40 -1.17
CA MET A 18 17.24 -7.53 -0.17
C MET A 18 18.71 -7.88 0.07
N PHE A 19 19.08 -9.16 0.06
CA PHE A 19 20.48 -9.59 0.19
C PHE A 19 21.36 -9.15 -0.98
N ILE A 20 20.78 -8.96 -2.17
CA ILE A 20 21.48 -8.41 -3.35
C ILE A 20 21.74 -6.89 -3.18
N GLY A 21 21.23 -6.27 -2.12
CA GLY A 21 21.44 -4.84 -1.82
C GLY A 21 20.41 -3.92 -2.45
N MET A 22 19.31 -4.46 -2.99
CA MET A 22 18.20 -3.65 -3.48
C MET A 22 17.51 -2.93 -2.31
N PRO A 23 17.19 -1.62 -2.43
CA PRO A 23 16.45 -0.92 -1.40
C PRO A 23 15.06 -1.55 -1.19
N VAL A 24 14.62 -1.59 0.06
CA VAL A 24 13.41 -2.32 0.49
C VAL A 24 12.17 -1.96 -0.34
N ALA A 25 12.00 -0.68 -0.70
CA ALA A 25 10.86 -0.23 -1.50
C ALA A 25 10.80 -0.88 -2.90
N PHE A 26 11.94 -1.01 -3.58
CA PHE A 26 12.00 -1.64 -4.90
C PHE A 26 11.80 -3.14 -4.82
N THR A 27 12.39 -3.79 -3.82
CA THR A 27 12.17 -5.21 -3.57
C THR A 27 10.70 -5.51 -3.33
N PHE A 28 10.06 -4.72 -2.47
CA PHE A 28 8.65 -4.88 -2.16
C PHE A 28 7.79 -4.69 -3.41
N LEU A 29 8.08 -3.68 -4.24
CA LEU A 29 7.36 -3.44 -5.50
C LEU A 29 7.48 -4.65 -6.45
N VAL A 30 8.70 -5.15 -6.69
CA VAL A 30 8.93 -6.29 -7.59
C VAL A 30 8.20 -7.54 -7.10
N VAL A 31 8.32 -7.87 -5.81
CA VAL A 31 7.66 -9.06 -5.24
C VAL A 31 6.14 -8.94 -5.31
N ASN A 32 5.56 -7.76 -5.08
CA ASN A 32 4.12 -7.55 -5.19
C ASN A 32 3.62 -7.65 -6.64
N VAL A 33 4.36 -7.10 -7.61
CA VAL A 33 4.00 -7.18 -9.04
C VAL A 33 4.06 -8.62 -9.53
N VAL A 34 5.16 -9.33 -9.26
CA VAL A 34 5.33 -10.74 -9.64
C VAL A 34 4.31 -11.61 -8.89
N GLY A 35 4.12 -11.36 -7.60
CA GLY A 35 3.15 -12.07 -6.76
C GLY A 35 1.73 -11.91 -7.26
N ALA A 36 1.29 -10.68 -7.58
CA ALA A 36 -0.05 -10.45 -8.11
C ALA A 36 -0.28 -11.20 -9.42
N TYR A 37 0.72 -11.26 -10.31
CA TYR A 37 0.61 -12.03 -11.54
C TYR A 37 0.49 -13.54 -11.29
N PHE A 38 1.32 -14.10 -10.41
CA PHE A 38 1.32 -15.55 -10.16
C PHE A 38 0.17 -16.04 -9.27
N PHE A 39 -0.21 -15.28 -8.24
CA PHE A 39 -1.20 -15.70 -7.25
C PHE A 39 -2.64 -15.27 -7.58
N PHE A 40 -2.84 -14.16 -8.31
CA PHE A 40 -4.18 -13.63 -8.61
C PHE A 40 -4.63 -13.86 -10.06
N GLY A 41 -4.17 -14.94 -10.68
CA GLY A 41 -4.70 -15.40 -11.98
C GLY A 41 -4.16 -14.65 -13.19
N GLY A 42 -2.95 -14.07 -13.11
CA GLY A 42 -2.27 -13.44 -14.23
C GLY A 42 -2.65 -11.96 -14.43
N LEU A 43 -3.16 -11.65 -15.62
CA LEU A 43 -3.53 -10.28 -16.02
C LEU A 43 -4.59 -9.62 -15.10
N PRO A 44 -5.64 -10.31 -14.63
CA PRO A 44 -6.60 -9.73 -13.69
C PRO A 44 -5.97 -9.32 -12.35
N GLY A 45 -4.98 -10.08 -11.88
CA GLY A 45 -4.20 -9.77 -10.68
C GLY A 45 -3.44 -8.45 -10.78
N MET A 46 -2.94 -8.13 -11.97
CA MET A 46 -2.27 -6.85 -12.23
C MET A 46 -3.25 -5.67 -12.20
N PHE A 47 -4.47 -5.85 -12.70
CA PHE A 47 -5.52 -4.82 -12.57
C PHE A 47 -5.89 -4.57 -11.11
N GLN A 48 -5.85 -5.59 -10.25
CA GLN A 48 -6.11 -5.42 -8.83
C GLN A 48 -5.09 -4.50 -8.16
N LEU A 49 -3.82 -4.53 -8.57
CA LEU A 49 -2.81 -3.58 -8.06
C LEU A 49 -3.17 -2.14 -8.42
N VAL A 50 -3.63 -1.89 -9.65
CA VAL A 50 -4.07 -0.55 -10.10
C VAL A 50 -5.26 -0.06 -9.27
N ILE A 51 -6.24 -0.94 -9.05
CA ILE A 51 -7.41 -0.63 -8.22
C ILE A 51 -6.99 -0.29 -6.79
N GLN A 52 -6.14 -1.11 -6.16
CA GLN A 52 -5.63 -0.88 -4.80
C GLN A 52 -4.85 0.44 -4.68
N ILE A 53 -4.05 0.79 -5.70
CA ILE A 53 -3.34 2.07 -5.76
C ILE A 53 -4.34 3.23 -5.87
N SER A 54 -5.38 3.09 -6.70
CA SER A 54 -6.40 4.14 -6.82
C SER A 54 -7.21 4.34 -5.52
N ASP A 55 -7.49 3.25 -4.81
CA ASP A 55 -8.27 3.25 -3.57
C ASP A 55 -7.48 3.78 -2.36
N SER A 56 -6.16 3.56 -2.37
CA SER A 56 -5.26 4.16 -1.37
C SER A 56 -5.09 5.67 -1.57
N LEU A 57 -5.34 6.19 -2.78
CA LEU A 57 -5.39 7.64 -3.04
C LEU A 57 -6.73 8.28 -2.66
N SER A 58 -7.83 7.54 -2.60
CA SER A 58 -9.16 8.06 -2.21
C SER A 58 -9.37 8.01 -0.68
N THR A 59 -8.60 7.19 0.03
CA THR A 59 -8.74 6.99 1.48
C THR A 59 -7.82 7.90 2.27
N PHE A 60 -8.24 9.14 2.55
CA PHE A 60 -7.51 10.06 3.42
C PHE A 60 -8.00 9.98 4.87
N THR A 61 -7.50 9.02 5.64
CA THR A 61 -7.86 8.83 7.07
C THR A 61 -7.60 10.06 7.95
N LEU A 62 -6.68 10.94 7.54
CA LEU A 62 -6.30 12.15 8.29
C LEU A 62 -7.07 13.41 7.90
N VAL A 63 -7.83 13.40 6.79
CA VAL A 63 -8.61 14.58 6.36
C VAL A 63 -9.62 15.04 7.43
N PRO A 64 -10.37 14.15 8.11
CA PRO A 64 -11.25 14.57 9.19
C PRO A 64 -10.52 15.30 10.32
N VAL A 65 -9.34 14.82 10.74
CA VAL A 65 -8.52 15.46 11.78
C VAL A 65 -8.04 16.84 11.34
N ALA A 66 -7.59 16.96 10.09
CA ALA A 66 -7.18 18.25 9.52
C ALA A 66 -8.36 19.24 9.44
N LEU A 67 -9.55 18.77 9.03
CA LEU A 67 -10.76 19.58 8.98
C LEU A 67 -11.23 20.03 10.37
N PHE A 68 -11.12 19.18 11.40
CA PHE A 68 -11.40 19.56 12.78
C PHE A 68 -10.43 20.63 13.29
N LEU A 69 -9.14 20.51 12.98
CA LEU A 69 -8.13 21.52 13.34
C LEU A 69 -8.42 22.85 12.66
N VAL A 70 -8.71 22.84 11.35
CA VAL A 70 -9.09 24.04 10.59
C VAL A 70 -10.38 24.66 11.14
N MET A 71 -11.41 23.86 11.43
CA MET A 71 -12.64 24.33 12.05
C MET A 71 -12.37 25.00 13.41
N GLY A 72 -11.52 24.40 14.26
CA GLY A 72 -11.13 25.00 15.54
C GLY A 72 -10.42 26.34 15.39
N GLU A 73 -9.46 26.43 14.46
CA GLU A 73 -8.75 27.66 14.09
C GLU A 73 -9.70 28.75 13.60
N ILE A 74 -10.66 28.39 12.74
CA ILE A 74 -11.68 29.32 12.22
C ILE A 74 -12.60 29.81 13.33
N MET A 75 -13.05 28.93 14.24
CA MET A 75 -13.89 29.32 15.39
C MET A 75 -13.15 30.31 16.31
N PHE A 76 -11.87 30.05 16.57
CA PHE A 76 -11.03 30.92 17.41
C PHE A 76 -10.78 32.29 16.75
N HIS A 77 -10.48 32.31 15.45
CA HIS A 77 -10.25 33.56 14.71
C HIS A 77 -11.54 34.33 14.39
N SER A 78 -12.69 33.67 14.30
CA SER A 78 -14.00 34.31 14.08
C SER A 78 -14.66 34.83 15.35
N GLY A 79 -14.13 34.49 16.54
CA GLY A 79 -14.68 34.93 17.83
C GLY A 79 -16.01 34.26 18.19
N ILE A 80 -16.35 33.15 17.52
CA ILE A 80 -17.57 32.35 17.74
C ILE A 80 -17.26 31.17 18.70
N GLY A 81 -15.99 30.90 18.99
CA GLY A 81 -15.50 29.86 19.92
C GLY A 81 -15.24 30.35 21.34
#